data_AF-A0A819NI55-F1
#
_entry.id   AF-A0A819NI55-F1
#
_cell.length_a   1.000
_cell.length_b   1.000
_cell.length_c   1.000
_cell.angle_alpha   90.00
_cell.angle_beta   90.00
_cell.angle_gamma   90.00
#
_symmetry.space_group_name_H-M   'P 1'
#
loop_
_entity.id
_entity.type
_entity.pdbx_description
1 polymer ?
#
loop_
_entity_poly.entity_id
_entity_poly.type
_entity_poly.pdbx_seq_one_letter_code
_entity_poly.pdbx_strand_id
1 'polypeptide(L)'
;MIPFEQVVSLTLSDKDKTHGQIQLFISLFDINQFLRLRSLKLIRIESNHLKIFLDYTIHSSLISLSIDSQTLNIGKNPVLTLLSSTIEHYTLQKLDLNIWPKNMKEFQWPVNCTI
;
A
#
# COMPACT_ATOMS: atom_id res chain seq x y z
N MET A 1 -10.13 -0.53 24.02
CA MET A 1 -9.63 -1.05 22.72
C MET A 1 -10.54 -0.49 21.63
N ILE A 2 -10.00 0.10 20.56
CA ILE A 2 -10.85 0.59 19.46
C ILE A 2 -11.27 -0.62 18.61
N PRO A 3 -12.57 -0.84 18.34
CA PRO A 3 -13.00 -1.90 17.43
C PRO A 3 -12.43 -1.65 16.03
N PHE A 4 -11.92 -2.69 15.36
CA PHE A 4 -11.31 -2.56 14.03
C PHE A 4 -12.25 -1.94 13.00
N GLU A 5 -13.55 -2.20 13.14
CA GLU A 5 -14.61 -1.63 12.32
C GLU A 5 -14.69 -0.09 12.39
N GLN A 6 -14.16 0.54 13.43
CA GLN A 6 -14.18 2.00 13.58
C GLN A 6 -12.94 2.68 13.00
N VAL A 7 -11.93 1.92 12.61
CA VAL A 7 -10.68 2.46 12.07
C VAL A 7 -10.89 2.86 10.62
N VAL A 8 -10.82 4.18 10.36
CA VAL A 8 -10.98 4.76 9.02
C VAL A 8 -9.65 5.13 8.36
N SER A 9 -8.57 5.22 9.14
CA SER A 9 -7.24 5.55 8.66
C SER A 9 -6.20 4.72 9.41
N LEU A 10 -5.23 4.18 8.68
CA LEU A 10 -4.14 3.39 9.23
C LEU A 10 -2.82 3.90 8.66
N THR A 11 -1.84 4.10 9.55
CA THR A 11 -0.46 4.39 9.17
C THR A 11 0.44 3.32 9.78
N LEU A 12 1.15 2.60 8.94
CA LEU A 12 2.14 1.60 9.33
C LEU A 12 3.52 2.07 8.85
N SER A 13 4.53 1.91 9.68
CA SER A 13 5.85 2.48 9.45
C SER A 13 6.92 1.54 9.96
N ASP A 14 7.96 1.33 9.15
CA ASP A 14 9.26 0.76 9.58
C ASP A 14 10.36 1.84 9.58
N LYS A 15 9.98 3.11 9.68
CA LYS A 15 10.89 4.26 9.78
C LYS A 15 11.37 4.49 11.22
N ASP A 16 12.60 4.98 11.35
CA ASP A 16 13.20 5.44 12.61
C ASP A 16 13.18 4.37 13.71
N LYS A 17 12.30 4.50 14.72
CA LYS A 17 12.22 3.59 15.88
C LYS A 17 11.17 2.48 15.73
N THR A 18 10.52 2.36 14.57
CA THR A 18 9.41 1.40 14.35
C THR A 18 9.78 0.22 13.46
N HIS A 19 11.07 -0.11 13.35
CA HIS A 19 11.53 -1.23 12.51
C HIS A 19 10.83 -2.56 12.88
N GLY A 20 10.29 -3.24 11.87
CA GLY A 20 9.59 -4.52 12.02
C GLY A 20 8.12 -4.40 12.46
N GLN A 21 7.60 -3.19 12.68
CA GLN A 21 6.20 -3.00 13.08
C GLN A 21 5.22 -3.39 11.97
N ILE A 22 5.58 -3.21 10.70
CA ILE A 22 4.73 -3.66 9.59
C ILE A 22 4.61 -5.18 9.62
N GLN A 23 5.73 -5.90 9.77
CA GLN A 23 5.75 -7.35 9.87
C GLN A 23 4.96 -7.83 11.10
N LEU A 24 5.17 -7.20 12.25
CA LEU A 24 4.44 -7.51 13.47
C LEU A 24 2.94 -7.30 13.28
N PHE A 25 2.53 -6.19 12.67
CA PHE A 25 1.12 -5.92 12.37
C PHE A 25 0.51 -7.03 11.51
N ILE A 26 1.17 -7.42 10.43
CA ILE A 26 0.71 -8.52 9.54
C ILE A 26 0.60 -9.85 10.31
N SER A 27 1.50 -10.11 11.26
CA SER A 27 1.47 -11.35 12.06
C SER A 27 0.34 -11.40 13.09
N LEU A 28 -0.16 -10.23 13.51
CA LEU A 28 -1.16 -10.11 14.57
C LEU A 28 -2.57 -9.81 14.04
N PHE A 29 -2.66 -9.15 12.89
CA PHE A 29 -3.92 -8.61 12.38
C PHE A 29 -4.10 -8.97 10.91
N ASP A 30 -5.31 -9.40 10.57
CA ASP A 30 -5.76 -9.46 9.19
C ASP A 30 -6.32 -8.09 8.78
N ILE A 31 -5.71 -7.48 7.76
CA ILE A 31 -6.11 -6.16 7.25
C ILE A 31 -7.56 -6.15 6.75
N ASN A 32 -8.14 -7.31 6.39
CA ASN A 32 -9.54 -7.44 6.00
C ASN A 32 -10.52 -7.14 7.15
N GLN A 33 -10.08 -7.16 8.41
CA GLN A 33 -10.90 -6.80 9.57
C GLN A 33 -11.21 -5.30 9.64
N PHE A 34 -10.49 -4.48 8.89
CA PHE A 34 -10.63 -3.03 8.87
C PHE A 34 -11.61 -2.60 7.76
N LEU A 35 -12.87 -3.04 7.85
CA LEU A 35 -13.90 -2.87 6.80
C LEU A 35 -14.20 -1.41 6.45
N ARG A 36 -13.99 -0.48 7.39
CA ARG A 36 -14.24 0.96 7.19
C ARG A 36 -12.97 1.75 6.85
N LEU A 37 -11.85 1.08 6.62
CA LEU A 37 -10.59 1.74 6.27
C LEU A 37 -10.73 2.45 4.92
N ARG A 38 -10.46 3.77 4.93
CA ARG A 38 -10.49 4.64 3.74
C ARG A 38 -9.13 5.20 3.38
N SER A 39 -8.21 5.24 4.32
CA SER A 39 -6.87 5.79 4.14
C SER A 39 -5.82 4.83 4.67
N LEU A 40 -4.86 4.46 3.83
CA LEU A 40 -3.74 3.61 4.19
C LEU A 40 -2.43 4.30 3.84
N LYS A 41 -1.54 4.41 4.81
CA LYS A 41 -0.19 4.94 4.63
C LYS A 41 0.85 3.92 5.08
N LEU A 42 1.74 3.54 4.18
CA LEU A 42 2.79 2.56 4.39
C LEU A 42 4.14 3.26 4.24
N ILE A 43 4.95 3.27 5.30
CA ILE A 43 6.22 4.01 5.35
C ILE A 43 7.39 3.04 5.51
N ARG A 44 8.36 3.12 4.59
CA ARG A 44 9.50 2.19 4.47
C ARG A 44 9.08 0.72 4.39
N ILE A 45 8.00 0.45 3.67
CA ILE A 45 7.51 -0.92 3.50
C ILE A 45 8.41 -1.73 2.56
N GLU A 46 8.69 -2.98 2.92
CA GLU A 46 9.40 -3.93 2.07
C GLU A 46 8.49 -4.52 0.96
N SER A 47 9.09 -4.95 -0.15
CA SER A 47 8.33 -5.41 -1.34
C SER A 47 7.43 -6.62 -1.06
N ASN A 48 7.91 -7.57 -0.26
CA ASN A 48 7.18 -8.77 0.17
C ASN A 48 5.91 -8.43 0.97
N HIS A 49 5.99 -7.46 1.89
CA HIS A 49 4.86 -7.01 2.69
C HIS A 49 3.89 -6.13 1.89
N LEU A 50 4.41 -5.30 0.98
CA LEU A 50 3.58 -4.43 0.15
C LEU A 50 2.54 -5.21 -0.65
N LYS A 51 2.90 -6.40 -1.16
CA LYS A 51 1.97 -7.27 -1.89
C LYS A 51 0.68 -7.55 -1.11
N ILE A 52 0.78 -7.78 0.20
CA ILE A 52 -0.37 -8.09 1.07
C ILE A 52 -1.34 -6.91 1.10
N PHE A 53 -0.82 -5.69 1.24
CA PHE A 53 -1.66 -4.50 1.26
C PHE A 53 -2.24 -4.16 -0.11
N LEU A 54 -1.49 -4.38 -1.20
CA LEU A 54 -2.01 -4.18 -2.56
C LEU A 54 -3.15 -5.16 -2.89
N ASP A 55 -3.00 -6.43 -2.49
CA ASP A 55 -4.06 -7.43 -2.65
C ASP A 55 -5.33 -7.03 -1.89
N TYR A 56 -5.18 -6.56 -0.65
CA TYR A 56 -6.28 -5.96 0.10
C TYR A 56 -6.93 -4.79 -0.64
N THR A 57 -6.15 -3.90 -1.25
CA THR A 57 -6.72 -2.71 -1.89
C THR A 57 -7.68 -3.02 -3.03
N ILE A 58 -7.46 -4.13 -3.75
CA ILE A 58 -8.31 -4.58 -4.87
C ILE A 58 -9.74 -4.93 -4.43
N HIS A 59 -9.91 -5.36 -3.17
CA HIS A 59 -11.21 -5.76 -2.63
C HIS A 59 -11.74 -4.78 -1.57
N SER A 60 -10.98 -3.73 -1.27
CA SER A 60 -11.31 -2.77 -0.24
C SER A 60 -12.12 -1.59 -0.77
N SER A 61 -12.61 -0.78 0.15
CA SER A 61 -13.25 0.50 -0.18
C SER A 61 -12.32 1.70 0.05
N LEU A 62 -11.01 1.46 -0.10
CA LEU A 62 -9.95 2.43 0.14
C LEU A 62 -10.05 3.60 -0.84
N ILE A 63 -9.89 4.82 -0.32
CA ILE A 63 -9.98 6.07 -1.07
C ILE A 63 -8.59 6.67 -1.27
N SER A 64 -7.70 6.51 -0.28
CA SER A 64 -6.35 7.07 -0.29
C SER A 64 -5.32 6.01 0.05
N LEU A 65 -4.30 5.89 -0.81
CA LEU A 65 -3.13 5.03 -0.60
C LEU A 65 -1.86 5.88 -0.67
N SER A 66 -0.98 5.74 0.32
CA SER A 66 0.34 6.37 0.33
C SER A 66 1.39 5.29 0.60
N ILE A 67 2.35 5.17 -0.31
CA ILE A 67 3.43 4.17 -0.23
C ILE A 67 4.76 4.90 -0.30
N ASP A 68 5.53 4.82 0.78
CA ASP A 68 6.94 5.15 0.82
C ASP A 68 7.72 3.84 0.93
N SER A 69 8.48 3.52 -0.12
CA SER A 69 9.34 2.33 -0.14
C SER A 69 10.67 2.65 -0.79
N GLN A 70 11.73 2.51 -0.01
CA GLN A 70 13.10 2.82 -0.45
C GLN A 70 13.74 1.67 -1.23
N THR A 71 13.20 0.46 -1.11
CA THR A 71 13.83 -0.78 -1.59
C THR A 71 12.86 -1.65 -2.38
N LEU A 72 11.97 -1.04 -3.18
CA LEU A 72 11.28 -1.81 -4.21
C LEU A 72 12.34 -2.35 -5.19
N ASN A 73 12.64 -3.63 -5.08
CA ASN A 73 13.51 -4.31 -6.04
C ASN A 73 12.59 -4.77 -7.18
N ILE A 74 12.63 -4.02 -8.29
CA ILE A 74 11.54 -4.02 -9.29
C ILE A 74 11.79 -4.97 -10.45
N GLY A 75 13.01 -5.47 -10.62
CA GLY A 75 13.35 -6.42 -11.67
C GLY A 75 12.44 -7.65 -11.65
N LYS A 76 11.36 -7.62 -12.46
CA LYS A 76 10.30 -8.63 -12.63
C LYS A 76 9.31 -8.80 -11.45
N ASN A 77 8.95 -7.72 -10.76
CA ASN A 77 8.16 -7.85 -9.53
C ASN A 77 6.63 -7.86 -9.79
N PRO A 78 5.88 -8.92 -9.41
CA PRO A 78 4.40 -8.94 -9.46
C PRO A 78 3.73 -7.78 -8.69
N VAL A 79 4.47 -7.14 -7.77
CA VAL A 79 4.04 -5.93 -7.07
C VAL A 79 3.72 -4.78 -8.04
N LEU A 80 4.44 -4.63 -9.17
CA LEU A 80 4.13 -3.56 -10.12
C LEU A 80 2.81 -3.78 -10.84
N THR A 81 2.53 -5.01 -11.27
CA THR A 81 1.25 -5.36 -11.88
C THR A 81 0.11 -5.12 -10.90
N LEU A 82 0.28 -5.55 -9.64
CA LEU A 82 -0.71 -5.31 -8.58
C LEU A 82 -0.90 -3.82 -8.30
N LEU A 83 0.18 -3.03 -8.30
CA LEU A 83 0.10 -1.60 -8.10
C LEU A 83 -0.64 -0.92 -9.25
N SER A 84 -0.39 -1.33 -10.50
CA SER A 84 -1.14 -0.85 -11.66
C SER A 84 -2.63 -1.16 -11.54
N SER A 85 -3.00 -2.40 -11.18
CA SER A 85 -4.40 -2.78 -10.92
C SER A 85 -5.01 -2.02 -9.73
N THR A 86 -4.21 -1.70 -8.72
CA THR A 86 -4.66 -0.90 -7.55
C THR A 86 -5.03 0.52 -7.97
N ILE A 87 -4.29 1.11 -8.91
CA ILE A 87 -4.57 2.46 -9.43
C ILE A 87 -5.88 2.49 -10.21
N GLU A 88 -6.18 1.43 -10.96
CA GLU A 88 -7.42 1.31 -11.71
C GLU A 88 -8.65 1.06 -10.81
N HIS A 89 -8.44 0.80 -9.52
CA HIS A 89 -9.53 0.51 -8.61
C HIS A 89 -10.45 1.73 -8.43
N TYR A 90 -11.74 1.54 -8.71
CA TYR A 90 -12.73 2.61 -8.85
C TYR A 90 -12.94 3.48 -7.59
N THR A 91 -12.62 2.96 -6.39
CA THR A 91 -12.74 3.75 -5.15
C THR A 91 -11.51 4.60 -4.86
N LEU A 92 -10.36 4.29 -5.46
CA LEU A 92 -9.10 4.96 -5.15
C LEU A 92 -9.08 6.32 -5.83
N GLN A 93 -9.08 7.39 -5.04
CA GLN A 93 -9.10 8.77 -5.52
C GLN A 93 -7.77 9.47 -5.32
N LYS A 94 -6.93 8.97 -4.41
CA LYS A 94 -5.63 9.54 -4.09
C LYS A 94 -4.57 8.45 -3.99
N LEU A 95 -3.49 8.64 -4.74
CA LEU A 95 -2.29 7.84 -4.66
C LEU A 95 -1.06 8.74 -4.46
N ASP A 96 -0.24 8.42 -3.47
CA ASP A 96 1.05 9.05 -3.22
C ASP A 96 2.14 7.97 -3.23
N LEU A 97 3.04 8.02 -4.21
CA LEU A 97 4.13 7.07 -4.39
C LEU A 97 5.48 7.75 -4.19
N ASN A 98 6.11 7.48 -3.05
CA ASN A 98 7.50 7.82 -2.79
C ASN A 98 8.37 6.56 -2.95
N ILE A 99 8.72 6.27 -4.21
CA ILE A 99 9.53 5.11 -4.60
C ILE A 99 10.80 5.55 -5.33
N TRP A 100 11.85 4.72 -5.32
CA TRP A 100 13.11 5.07 -5.97
C TRP A 100 12.97 5.38 -7.47
N PRO A 101 13.67 6.39 -8.04
CA PRO A 101 13.46 6.84 -9.42
C PRO A 101 13.69 5.77 -10.51
N LYS A 102 14.58 4.80 -10.26
CA LYS A 102 14.84 3.70 -11.20
C LYS A 102 13.58 2.87 -11.47
N ASN A 103 12.73 2.77 -10.46
CA ASN A 103 11.52 1.97 -10.44
C ASN A 103 10.35 2.62 -11.19
N MET A 104 10.30 3.96 -11.18
CA MET A 104 9.29 4.74 -11.89
C MET A 104 9.37 4.54 -13.42
N LYS A 105 10.58 4.28 -13.96
CA LYS A 105 10.76 4.09 -15.42
C LYS A 105 10.17 2.78 -15.93
N GLU A 106 10.08 1.77 -15.07
CA GLU A 106 9.53 0.45 -15.41
C GLU A 106 8.02 0.41 -15.14
N PHE A 107 7.48 1.42 -14.46
CA PHE A 107 6.07 1.48 -14.12
C PHE A 107 5.23 1.90 -15.32
N GLN A 108 4.30 1.03 -15.70
CA GLN A 108 3.29 1.35 -16.71
C GLN A 108 2.08 1.95 -16.02
N TRP A 109 1.91 3.27 -16.18
CA TRP A 109 0.73 3.97 -15.73
C TRP A 109 -0.50 3.50 -16.52
N PRO A 110 -1.64 3.28 -15.85
CA PRO A 110 -2.90 3.07 -16.54
C PRO A 110 -3.22 4.24 -17.48
N VAL A 111 -3.85 3.94 -18.61
CA VAL A 111 -4.15 4.93 -19.68
C VAL A 111 -5.02 6.09 -19.17
N ASN A 112 -5.77 5.87 -18.08
CA ASN A 112 -6.67 6.84 -17.48
C ASN A 112 -6.00 7.75 -16.43
N CYS A 113 -4.69 7.59 -16.18
CA CYS A 113 -3.98 8.40 -15.19
C CYS A 113 -3.34 9.63 -15.85
N THR A 114 -3.65 10.82 -15.32
CA THR A 114 -2.90 12.05 -15.61
C THR A 114 -1.82 12.24 -14.54
N ILE A 115 -0.57 12.39 -14.99
CA ILE A 115 0.63 12.64 -14.16
C ILE A 115 0.79 14.13 -13.93
#